data_AF-A0A424W5C2-F1
#
_entry.id   AF-A0A424W5C2-F1
#
_cell.length_a   1.000
_cell.length_b   1.000
_cell.length_c   1.000
_cell.angle_alpha   90.00
_cell.angle_beta   90.00
_cell.angle_gamma   90.00
#
_symmetry.space_group_name_H-M   'P 1'
#
loop_
_entity.id
_entity.type
_entity.pdbx_description
1 polymer ?
#
loop_
_entity_poly.entity_id
_entity_poly.type
_entity_poly.pdbx_seq_one_letter_code
_entity_poly.pdbx_strand_id
1 'polypeptide(L)'
;MQSDLELLELAAQAIGEQFHSGHITQNGKQYEWVEWNPLTDDGDALRLAVKLSQRPGGIAILLNSRFDSSMFATVYTDEHHLAGQEYMGDNAGEATRRAIVRAAAEIGAQAHPKQHNDGGAVYG
;
A
#
# COMPACT_ATOMS: atom_id res chain seq x y z
N MET A 1 -11.36 0.69 8.78
CA MET A 1 -10.73 -0.37 7.97
C MET A 1 -10.60 0.23 6.58
N GLN A 2 -9.38 0.48 6.09
CA GLN A 2 -9.19 0.96 4.71
C GLN A 2 -9.57 -0.17 3.75
N SER A 3 -10.25 0.16 2.65
CA SER A 3 -10.50 -0.81 1.58
C SER A 3 -9.23 -1.07 0.77
N ASP A 4 -9.17 -2.19 0.06
CA ASP A 4 -8.02 -2.48 -0.83
C ASP A 4 -7.86 -1.39 -1.90
N LEU A 5 -8.96 -0.85 -2.41
CA LEU A 5 -8.93 0.29 -3.34
C LEU A 5 -8.32 1.55 -2.71
N GLU A 6 -8.72 1.93 -1.50
CA GLU A 6 -8.16 3.10 -0.82
C GLU A 6 -6.66 2.90 -0.54
N LEU A 7 -6.27 1.67 -0.21
CA LEU A 7 -4.86 1.32 -0.01
C LEU A 7 -4.05 1.48 -1.29
N LEU A 8 -4.57 1.01 -2.43
CA LEU A 8 -3.93 1.13 -3.74
C LEU A 8 -3.86 2.59 -4.22
N GLU A 9 -4.91 3.39 -3.98
CA GLU A 9 -4.92 4.81 -4.31
C GLU A 9 -3.82 5.56 -3.56
N LEU A 10 -3.72 5.35 -2.24
CA LEU A 10 -2.66 5.95 -1.41
C LEU A 10 -1.27 5.44 -1.83
N ALA A 11 -1.14 4.17 -2.18
CA ALA A 11 0.13 3.62 -2.66
C ALA A 11 0.59 4.27 -3.98
N ALA A 12 -0.32 4.57 -4.90
CA ALA A 12 -0.01 5.30 -6.13
C ALA A 12 0.42 6.75 -5.83
N GLN A 13 -0.25 7.42 -4.89
CA GLN A 13 0.12 8.78 -4.46
C GLN A 13 1.54 8.84 -3.90
N ALA A 14 2.00 7.81 -3.20
CA ALA A 14 3.35 7.74 -2.63
C ALA A 14 4.47 7.84 -3.67
N ILE A 15 4.19 7.45 -4.92
CA ILE A 15 5.11 7.50 -6.04
C ILE A 15 4.73 8.57 -7.08
N GLY A 16 3.74 9.42 -6.76
CA GLY A 16 3.27 10.49 -7.62
C GLY A 16 2.51 10.01 -8.86
N GLU A 17 1.90 8.82 -8.82
CA GLU A 17 1.13 8.25 -9.93
C GLU A 17 -0.37 8.26 -9.65
N GLN A 18 -1.17 8.18 -10.72
CA GLN A 18 -2.62 8.10 -10.62
C GLN A 18 -3.07 6.64 -10.57
N PHE A 19 -4.00 6.34 -9.67
CA PHE A 19 -4.63 5.04 -9.56
C PHE A 19 -5.91 4.99 -10.41
N HIS A 20 -6.03 3.97 -11.26
CA HIS A 20 -7.17 3.76 -12.14
C HIS A 20 -7.85 2.43 -11.83
N SER A 21 -9.13 2.53 -11.44
CA SER A 21 -10.02 1.38 -11.26
C SER A 21 -11.40 1.67 -11.86
N GLY A 22 -12.15 0.62 -12.12
CA GLY A 22 -13.50 0.76 -12.63
C GLY A 22 -14.30 -0.53 -12.55
N HIS A 23 -15.50 -0.49 -13.12
CA HIS A 23 -16.40 -1.63 -13.17
C HIS A 23 -16.80 -1.94 -14.60
N ILE A 24 -16.83 -3.22 -14.94
CA ILE A 24 -17.39 -3.72 -16.19
C ILE A 24 -18.52 -4.69 -15.88
N THR A 25 -19.57 -4.68 -16.71
CA THR A 25 -20.66 -5.65 -16.61
C THR A 25 -20.55 -6.65 -17.75
N GLN A 26 -20.42 -7.92 -17.43
CA GLN A 26 -20.39 -9.02 -18.41
C GLN A 26 -21.41 -10.09 -17.99
N ASN A 27 -22.32 -10.44 -18.90
CA ASN A 27 -23.39 -11.42 -18.67
C ASN A 27 -24.23 -11.14 -17.40
N GLY A 28 -24.50 -9.86 -17.11
CA GLY A 28 -25.26 -9.43 -15.93
C GLY A 28 -24.50 -9.51 -14.61
N LYS A 29 -23.21 -9.85 -14.61
CA LYS A 29 -22.32 -9.80 -13.44
C LYS A 29 -21.42 -8.58 -13.53
N GLN A 30 -21.24 -7.89 -12.41
CA GLN A 30 -20.32 -6.77 -12.27
C GLN A 30 -18.95 -7.28 -11.84
N TYR A 31 -17.91 -6.85 -12.55
CA TYR A 31 -16.52 -7.14 -12.26
C TYR A 31 -15.80 -5.82 -12.04
N GLU A 32 -14.97 -5.80 -11.01
CA GLU A 32 -14.04 -4.71 -10.77
C GLU A 32 -12.75 -4.97 -11.56
N TRP A 33 -12.21 -3.94 -12.18
CA TRP A 33 -10.90 -4.00 -12.83
C TRP A 33 -9.98 -2.93 -12.24
N VAL A 34 -8.70 -3.29 -12.15
CA VAL A 34 -7.62 -2.45 -11.69
C VAL A 34 -6.45 -2.65 -12.64
N GLU A 35 -5.91 -1.57 -13.21
CA GLU A 35 -4.80 -1.65 -14.18
C GLU A 35 -3.45 -1.95 -13.51
N TRP A 36 -3.28 -1.47 -12.27
CA TRP A 36 -2.07 -1.63 -11.47
C TRP A 36 -2.45 -2.17 -10.08
N ASN A 37 -2.12 -3.42 -9.80
CA ASN A 37 -2.54 -4.10 -8.58
C ASN A 37 -1.37 -4.80 -7.87
N PRO A 38 -0.53 -4.05 -7.14
CA PRO A 38 0.57 -4.59 -6.34
C PRO A 38 0.11 -5.51 -5.19
N LEU A 39 -1.19 -5.64 -4.89
CA LEU A 39 -1.66 -6.64 -3.91
C LEU A 39 -1.66 -8.06 -4.50
N THR A 40 -1.87 -8.19 -5.81
CA THR A 40 -1.98 -9.49 -6.51
C THR A 40 -0.92 -9.72 -7.58
N ASP A 41 -0.25 -8.68 -8.06
CA ASP A 41 0.81 -8.76 -9.07
C ASP A 41 2.19 -8.50 -8.45
N ASP A 42 3.09 -9.49 -8.56
CA ASP A 42 4.44 -9.43 -8.01
C ASP A 42 5.30 -8.35 -8.68
N GLY A 43 5.12 -8.15 -9.98
CA GLY A 43 5.86 -7.16 -10.75
C GLY A 43 5.49 -5.74 -10.35
N ASP A 44 4.19 -5.48 -10.16
CA ASP A 44 3.69 -4.20 -9.66
C ASP A 44 4.21 -3.91 -8.25
N ALA A 45 4.19 -4.90 -7.35
CA ALA A 45 4.70 -4.76 -6.00
C ALA A 45 6.21 -4.47 -5.97
N LEU A 46 7.00 -5.19 -6.79
CA LEU A 46 8.44 -4.95 -6.87
C LEU A 46 8.75 -3.58 -7.48
N ARG A 47 8.04 -3.18 -8.55
CA ARG A 47 8.20 -1.84 -9.15
C ARG A 47 7.82 -0.73 -8.17
N LEU A 48 6.77 -0.93 -7.38
CA LEU A 48 6.40 -0.02 -6.29
C LEU A 48 7.56 0.11 -5.28
N ALA A 49 8.10 -0.99 -4.79
CA ALA A 49 9.21 -0.99 -3.85
C ALA A 49 10.46 -0.27 -4.40
N VAL A 50 10.78 -0.48 -5.68
CA VAL A 50 11.92 0.20 -6.34
C VAL A 50 11.68 1.70 -6.46
N LYS A 51 10.47 2.15 -6.79
CA LYS A 51 10.16 3.60 -6.83
C LYS A 51 10.23 4.21 -5.43
N LEU A 52 9.70 3.52 -4.42
CA LEU A 52 9.77 3.96 -3.03
C LEU A 52 11.20 4.04 -2.51
N SER A 53 12.12 3.18 -2.96
CA SER A 53 13.52 3.25 -2.53
C SER A 53 14.29 4.44 -3.13
N GLN A 54 13.77 5.08 -4.18
CA GLN A 54 14.37 6.25 -4.82
C GLN A 54 14.00 7.58 -4.15
N ARG A 55 13.03 7.57 -3.22
CA ARG A 55 12.66 8.77 -2.46
C ARG A 55 13.75 9.15 -1.44
N PRO A 56 13.83 10.42 -0.99
CA PRO A 56 14.65 10.77 0.17
C PRO A 56 14.30 9.88 1.37
N GLY A 57 15.30 9.19 1.91
CA GLY A 57 15.13 8.26 3.02
C GLY A 57 14.77 6.82 2.65
N GLY A 58 14.27 6.59 1.44
CA GLY A 58 14.04 5.26 0.88
C GLY A 58 13.10 4.37 1.69
N ILE A 59 13.16 3.07 1.39
CA ILE A 59 12.54 2.02 2.20
C ILE A 59 13.52 0.85 2.35
N ALA A 60 13.37 0.07 3.42
CA ALA A 60 14.02 -1.23 3.58
C ALA A 60 12.98 -2.32 3.78
N ILE A 61 13.08 -3.41 3.02
CA ILE A 61 12.22 -4.58 3.15
C ILE A 61 12.99 -5.68 3.88
N LEU A 62 12.46 -6.14 5.00
CA LEU A 62 12.99 -7.24 5.80
C LEU A 62 12.02 -8.42 5.76
N LEU A 63 12.54 -9.57 5.33
CA LEU A 63 11.83 -10.84 5.34
C LEU A 63 12.43 -11.69 6.47
N ASN A 64 11.73 -11.79 7.60
CA ASN A 64 12.10 -12.72 8.64
C ASN A 64 11.36 -14.04 8.39
N SER A 65 12.09 -15.08 8.00
CA SER A 65 11.56 -16.44 7.82
C SER A 65 12.30 -17.46 8.68
N ARG A 66 13.07 -17.00 9.68
CA ARG A 66 14.01 -17.87 10.42
C ARG A 66 13.35 -18.73 11.48
N PHE A 67 12.19 -18.32 11.99
CA PHE A 67 11.44 -19.07 12.99
C PHE A 67 9.95 -19.00 12.66
N ASP A 68 9.28 -20.15 12.63
CA ASP A 68 7.87 -20.30 12.25
C ASP A 68 6.94 -19.37 13.03
N SER A 69 7.20 -19.16 14.32
CA SER A 69 6.41 -18.28 15.19
C SER A 69 6.67 -16.78 14.99
N SER A 70 7.60 -16.40 14.12
CA SER A 70 7.99 -15.00 13.88
C SER A 70 8.22 -14.67 12.41
N MET A 71 7.47 -15.33 11.51
CA MET A 71 7.61 -15.09 10.08
C MET A 71 6.88 -13.82 9.66
N PHE A 72 7.62 -12.75 9.35
CA PHE A 72 7.06 -11.45 9.00
C PHE A 72 7.75 -10.83 7.80
N ALA A 73 6.95 -10.24 6.92
CA ALA A 73 7.41 -9.25 5.96
C ALA A 73 7.26 -7.87 6.60
N THR A 74 8.34 -7.11 6.67
CA THR A 74 8.35 -5.79 7.30
C THR A 74 8.98 -4.76 6.37
N VAL A 75 8.40 -3.56 6.33
CA VAL A 75 8.92 -2.43 5.58
C VAL A 75 9.17 -1.26 6.52
N TYR A 76 10.39 -0.76 6.49
CA TYR A 76 10.85 0.40 7.26
C TYR A 76 11.12 1.58 6.35
N THR A 77 10.94 2.80 6.87
CA THR A 77 11.40 4.05 6.25
C THR A 77 12.63 4.62 6.97
N ASP A 78 13.10 5.78 6.51
CA ASP A 78 14.29 6.56 6.88
C ASP A 78 14.61 6.64 8.38
N GLU A 79 13.62 6.52 9.25
CA GLU A 79 13.77 6.63 10.71
C GLU A 79 13.61 5.29 11.45
N HIS A 80 13.76 4.15 10.75
CA HIS A 80 13.34 2.84 11.25
C HIS A 80 11.86 2.80 11.65
N HIS A 81 11.07 3.74 11.12
CA HIS A 81 9.64 3.77 11.33
C HIS A 81 9.00 2.59 10.62
N LEU A 82 8.18 1.85 11.36
CA LEU A 82 7.49 0.68 10.87
C LEU A 82 6.32 1.12 9.98
N ALA A 83 6.50 1.07 8.66
CA ALA A 83 5.48 1.51 7.70
C ALA A 83 4.60 0.36 7.18
N GLY A 84 5.05 -0.89 7.32
CA GLY A 84 4.26 -2.05 6.96
C GLY A 84 4.77 -3.30 7.64
N GLN A 85 3.86 -4.13 8.15
CA GLN A 85 4.18 -5.44 8.69
C GLN A 85 3.04 -6.41 8.43
N GLU A 86 3.38 -7.59 7.91
CA GLU A 86 2.43 -8.65 7.62
C GLU A 86 3.01 -10.00 8.04
N TYR A 87 2.19 -10.81 8.72
CA TYR A 87 2.56 -12.18 9.06
C TYR A 87 2.56 -13.03 7.79
N MET A 88 3.66 -13.75 7.54
CA MET A 88 3.85 -14.49 6.30
C MET A 88 2.95 -15.73 6.21
N GLY A 89 2.71 -16.39 7.35
CA GLY A 89 1.94 -17.64 7.41
C GLY A 89 2.33 -18.60 6.28
N ASP A 90 1.31 -19.11 5.59
CA ASP A 90 1.48 -20.04 4.47
C ASP A 90 1.78 -19.35 3.12
N ASN A 91 1.68 -18.01 3.05
CA ASN A 91 1.84 -17.24 1.81
C ASN A 91 2.74 -16.00 1.99
N ALA A 92 4.03 -16.25 2.08
CA ALA A 92 5.04 -15.19 2.22
C ALA A 92 5.00 -14.15 1.09
N GLY A 93 4.61 -14.55 -0.14
CA GLY A 93 4.50 -13.64 -1.27
C GLY A 93 3.39 -12.60 -1.08
N GLU A 94 2.20 -13.05 -0.70
CA GLU A 94 1.07 -12.17 -0.40
C GLU A 94 1.36 -11.23 0.77
N ALA A 95 1.95 -11.75 1.85
CA ALA A 95 2.36 -10.93 2.99
C ALA A 95 3.39 -9.87 2.59
N THR A 96 4.37 -10.22 1.75
CA THR A 96 5.38 -9.28 1.27
C THR A 96 4.76 -8.18 0.42
N ARG A 97 3.89 -8.53 -0.54
CA ARG A 97 3.15 -7.57 -1.36
C ARG A 97 2.33 -6.61 -0.49
N ARG A 98 1.55 -7.14 0.45
CA ARG A 98 0.75 -6.33 1.37
C ARG A 98 1.59 -5.41 2.25
N ALA A 99 2.73 -5.87 2.77
CA ALA A 99 3.61 -5.04 3.59
C ALA A 99 4.17 -3.85 2.78
N ILE A 100 4.55 -4.08 1.51
CA ILE A 100 4.97 -3.02 0.58
C ILE A 100 3.82 -2.03 0.32
N VAL A 101 2.62 -2.53 -0.02
CA VAL A 101 1.48 -1.68 -0.34
C VAL A 101 1.03 -0.85 0.87
N ARG A 102 1.05 -1.43 2.08
CA ARG A 102 0.76 -0.69 3.33
C ARG A 102 1.76 0.43 3.59
N ALA A 103 3.05 0.14 3.43
CA ALA A 103 4.08 1.15 3.60
C ALA A 103 3.93 2.27 2.56
N ALA A 104 3.65 1.91 1.30
CA ALA A 104 3.35 2.88 0.26
C ALA A 104 2.14 3.74 0.64
N ALA A 105 1.04 3.12 1.07
CA ALA A 105 -0.18 3.83 1.44
C ALA A 105 0.04 4.80 2.61
N GLU A 106 0.82 4.41 3.62
CA GLU A 106 1.20 5.28 4.72
C GLU A 106 2.00 6.50 4.23
N ILE A 107 2.97 6.28 3.34
CA ILE A 107 3.75 7.35 2.73
C ILE A 107 2.86 8.30 1.91
N GLY A 108 1.96 7.77 1.09
CA GLY A 108 1.03 8.56 0.28
C GLY A 108 0.09 9.40 1.14
N ALA A 109 -0.43 8.82 2.23
CA ALA A 109 -1.31 9.52 3.17
C ALA A 109 -0.61 10.71 3.84
N GLN A 110 0.70 10.61 4.12
CA GLN A 110 1.50 11.69 4.70
C GLN A 110 1.83 12.78 3.67
N ALA A 111 2.06 12.41 2.40
CA ALA A 111 2.35 13.36 1.33
C ALA A 111 1.11 14.19 0.91
N HIS A 112 -0.08 13.59 1.04
CA HIS A 112 -1.36 14.21 0.67
C HIS A 112 -2.40 14.04 1.77
N PRO A 113 -2.26 14.75 2.90
CA PRO A 113 -3.26 14.68 3.97
C PRO A 113 -4.61 15.13 3.41
N LYS A 114 -5.61 14.23 3.47
CA LYS A 114 -7.01 14.59 3.16
C LYS A 114 -7.35 15.81 4.02
N GLN A 115 -7.70 16.94 3.39
CA GLN A 115 -8.14 18.12 4.13
C GLN A 115 -9.37 17.72 4.95
N HIS A 116 -9.21 17.67 6.27
CA HIS A 116 -10.33 17.52 7.17
C HIS A 116 -11.09 18.85 7.11
N ASN A 117 -12.21 18.85 6.39
CA ASN A 117 -13.09 20.00 6.34
C ASN A 117 -13.86 20.02 7.68
N ASP A 118 -13.17 20.46 8.73
CA ASP A 118 -13.78 20.72 10.03
C ASP A 118 -14.73 21.88 9.81
N GLY A 119 -16.01 21.54 9.59
CA GLY A 119 -17.09 22.48 9.41
C GLY A 119 -17.10 23.47 10.56
N GLY A 120 -16.48 24.62 10.33
CA GLY A 120 -16.49 25.75 11.24
C GLY A 120 -17.93 26.16 11.46
N ALA A 121 -18.48 25.78 12.61
CA ALA A 121 -19.69 26.36 13.11
C ALA A 121 -19.38 27.85 13.37
N VAL A 122 -19.80 28.70 12.44
CA VAL A 122 -19.92 30.13 12.67
C VAL A 122 -21.07 30.30 13.66
N TYR A 123 -20.74 30.51 14.93
CA TYR A 123 -21.71 31.02 15.89
C TYR A 123 -21.92 32.50 15.56
N GLY A 124 -23.11 32.81 15.05
CA GLY A 124 -23.64 34.17 14.95
C GLY A 124 -24.18 34.70 16.27
#